data_AF-A0A6I9P4Y5-F1
#
_entry.id   AF-A0A6I9P4Y5-F1
#
_cell.length_a   1.000
_cell.length_b   1.000
_cell.length_c   1.000
_cell.angle_alpha   90.00
_cell.angle_beta   90.00
_cell.angle_gamma   90.00
#
_symmetry.space_group_name_H-M   'P 1'
#
loop_
_entity.id
_entity.type
_entity.pdbx_description
1 polymer ?
#
loop_
_entity_poly.entity_id
_entity_poly.type
_entity_poly.pdbx_seq_one_letter_code
_entity_poly.pdbx_strand_id
1 'polypeptide(L)'
;QVCVCVCVCVCVCVCVHSRNLLSSLPPSVFQLPLLRVLIVSNNKLCSLPASIYSLTHLRQLDVSCNELQCLPAELGQLESLRDLNLRRNQLTTLPEEISELPLVRLDVSCNRISHVPLCYRHLRHLQTVLLDNNPLQMPPAQICSKGKYHIFKYLNMEACKRNQEELERHLRPTGFNS
;
A
#
# COMPACT_ATOMS: atom_id res chain seq x y z
N GLN A 1 2.40 -7.97 29.08
CA GLN A 1 3.73 -7.35 28.99
C GLN A 1 4.05 -7.23 27.51
N VAL A 2 4.10 -5.99 26.98
CA VAL A 2 4.43 -5.75 25.57
C VAL A 2 5.92 -6.04 25.41
N CYS A 3 6.27 -7.24 25.00
CA CYS A 3 7.64 -7.54 24.61
C CYS A 3 7.87 -6.94 23.22
N VAL A 4 8.30 -5.68 23.20
CA VAL A 4 9.04 -5.18 22.03
C VAL A 4 10.33 -5.98 22.04
N CYS A 5 10.42 -7.01 21.21
CA CYS A 5 11.68 -7.68 20.95
C CYS A 5 12.53 -6.70 20.14
N VAL A 6 13.13 -5.72 20.82
CA VAL A 6 14.19 -4.89 20.27
C VAL A 6 15.39 -5.80 20.14
N CYS A 7 15.42 -6.58 19.05
CA CYS A 7 16.62 -7.31 18.70
C CYS A 7 17.67 -6.25 18.42
N VAL A 8 18.74 -6.23 19.22
CA VAL A 8 19.83 -5.23 19.22
C VAL A 8 20.65 -5.24 17.90
N CYS A 9 20.15 -5.91 16.86
CA CYS A 9 20.75 -6.00 15.54
C CYS A 9 19.71 -5.66 14.45
N VAL A 10 19.65 -4.39 13.99
CA VAL A 10 19.22 -3.96 12.63
C VAL A 10 17.79 -4.35 12.17
N CYS A 11 17.05 -5.14 12.94
CA CYS A 11 15.73 -5.68 12.66
C CYS A 11 14.90 -5.59 13.95
N VAL A 12 13.98 -4.64 14.03
CA VAL A 12 12.96 -4.71 15.09
C VAL A 12 11.80 -5.54 14.56
N CYS A 13 11.93 -6.85 14.71
CA CYS A 13 10.79 -7.73 14.64
C CYS A 13 9.94 -7.49 15.89
N VAL A 14 8.93 -6.63 15.81
CA VAL A 14 7.88 -6.55 16.84
C VAL A 14 6.96 -7.77 16.68
N CYS A 15 7.51 -8.97 16.86
CA CYS A 15 6.74 -10.20 16.93
C CYS A 15 6.02 -10.24 18.28
N VAL A 16 4.83 -9.62 18.34
CA VAL A 16 3.98 -9.70 19.52
C VAL A 16 3.37 -11.10 19.57
N HIS A 17 4.08 -12.07 20.16
CA HIS A 17 3.62 -13.47 20.29
C HIS A 17 2.54 -13.67 21.36
N SER A 18 1.84 -12.60 21.74
CA SER A 18 0.73 -12.65 22.68
C SER A 18 -0.50 -12.15 21.95
N ARG A 19 -1.65 -12.75 22.26
CA ARG A 19 -2.99 -12.34 21.82
C ARG A 19 -3.26 -10.89 22.25
N ASN A 20 -2.60 -9.92 21.62
CA ASN A 20 -2.52 -8.54 22.08
C ASN A 20 -3.30 -7.65 21.13
N LEU A 21 -4.21 -6.93 21.76
CA LEU A 21 -5.15 -5.97 21.20
C LEU A 21 -4.42 -4.65 20.87
N LEU A 22 -3.19 -4.69 20.33
CA LEU A 22 -2.38 -3.48 20.14
C LEU A 22 -3.09 -2.56 19.14
N SER A 23 -3.67 -1.48 19.66
CA SER A 23 -4.50 -0.53 18.90
C SER A 23 -3.68 0.59 18.26
N SER A 24 -2.48 0.85 18.79
CA SER A 24 -1.55 1.85 18.26
C SER A 24 -0.09 1.42 18.45
N LEU A 25 0.77 1.93 17.57
CA LEU A 25 2.22 1.80 17.67
C LEU A 25 2.80 2.89 18.59
N PRO A 26 3.71 2.55 19.52
CA PRO A 26 4.33 3.54 20.38
C PRO A 26 5.23 4.49 19.57
N PRO A 27 5.25 5.81 19.87
CA PRO A 27 6.05 6.79 19.14
C PRO A 27 7.54 6.46 19.05
N SER A 28 8.08 5.74 20.03
CA SER A 28 9.48 5.33 20.10
C SER A 28 9.93 4.45 18.93
N VAL A 29 9.03 3.68 18.31
CA VAL A 29 9.37 2.85 17.13
C VAL A 29 9.81 3.72 15.94
N PHE A 30 9.20 4.90 15.79
CA PHE A 30 9.49 5.85 14.72
C PHE A 30 10.79 6.63 14.97
N GLN A 31 11.36 6.56 16.17
CA GLN A 31 12.62 7.24 16.51
C GLN A 31 13.85 6.36 16.26
N LEU A 32 13.69 5.20 15.61
CA LEU A 32 14.78 4.26 15.34
C LEU A 32 15.36 4.49 13.93
N PRO A 33 16.44 5.29 13.77
CA PRO A 33 16.91 5.74 12.46
C PRO A 33 17.45 4.62 11.57
N LEU A 34 17.86 3.50 12.17
CA LEU A 34 18.46 2.35 11.47
C LEU A 34 17.47 1.19 11.26
N LEU A 35 16.18 1.41 11.52
CA LEU A 35 15.17 0.38 11.39
C LEU A 35 14.99 -0.03 9.93
N ARG A 36 15.30 -1.29 9.61
CA ARG A 36 15.14 -1.84 8.25
C ARG A 36 13.93 -2.74 8.08
N VAL A 37 13.51 -3.41 9.15
CA VAL A 37 12.41 -4.37 9.13
C VAL A 37 11.50 -4.05 10.30
N LEU A 38 10.23 -3.79 10.00
CA LEU A 38 9.17 -3.57 10.98
C LEU A 38 8.05 -4.59 10.71
N ILE A 39 7.89 -5.54 11.64
CA ILE A 39 6.84 -6.55 11.58
C ILE A 39 5.92 -6.32 12.78
N VAL A 40 4.65 -6.05 12.52
CA VAL A 40 3.59 -5.76 13.49
C VAL A 40 2.30 -6.51 13.09
N SER A 41 2.45 -7.73 12.61
CA SER A 41 1.33 -8.56 12.16
C SER A 41 0.52 -9.13 13.34
N ASN A 42 -0.74 -9.48 13.08
CA ASN A 42 -1.68 -10.07 14.06
C ASN A 42 -1.96 -9.16 15.28
N ASN A 43 -2.25 -7.87 15.06
CA ASN A 43 -2.66 -6.92 16.10
C ASN A 43 -4.04 -6.31 15.76
N LYS A 44 -4.42 -5.22 16.45
CA LYS A 44 -5.68 -4.49 16.22
C LYS A 44 -5.43 -3.05 15.80
N LEU A 45 -4.38 -2.81 15.01
CA LEU A 45 -4.06 -1.47 14.53
C LEU A 45 -5.18 -0.99 13.60
N CYS A 46 -5.80 0.14 13.93
CA CYS A 46 -6.82 0.77 13.09
C CYS A 46 -6.24 1.75 12.06
N SER A 47 -5.06 2.31 12.36
CA SER A 47 -4.35 3.24 11.49
C SER A 47 -2.83 3.16 11.71
N LEU A 48 -2.08 3.63 10.72
CA LEU A 48 -0.65 3.94 10.86
C LEU A 48 -0.49 5.46 11.07
N PRO A 49 0.36 5.90 12.00
CA PRO A 49 0.60 7.31 12.22
C PRO A 49 1.42 7.91 11.06
N ALA A 50 1.20 9.20 10.79
CA ALA A 50 1.97 9.95 9.79
C ALA A 50 3.48 9.85 10.03
N SER A 51 3.92 9.79 11.29
CA SER A 51 5.33 9.62 11.69
C SER A 51 6.05 8.40 11.10
N ILE A 52 5.36 7.49 10.41
CA ILE A 52 5.98 6.41 9.63
C ILE A 52 7.05 6.94 8.67
N TYR A 53 6.91 8.14 8.10
CA TYR A 53 7.89 8.72 7.16
C TYR A 53 9.31 8.83 7.73
N SER A 54 9.44 8.94 9.06
CA SER A 54 10.75 9.06 9.73
C SER A 54 11.62 7.82 9.56
N LEU A 55 11.03 6.68 9.21
CA LEU A 55 11.71 5.40 9.00
C LEU A 55 12.30 5.31 7.59
N THR A 56 13.12 6.27 7.19
CA THR A 56 13.66 6.40 5.81
C THR A 56 14.49 5.21 5.34
N HIS A 57 15.03 4.41 6.26
CA HIS A 57 15.81 3.20 5.98
C HIS A 57 14.97 1.90 5.99
N LEU A 58 13.66 1.99 6.21
CA LEU A 58 12.77 0.84 6.27
C LEU A 58 12.69 0.16 4.91
N ARG A 59 13.00 -1.14 4.87
CA ARG A 59 12.98 -1.97 3.66
C ARG A 59 11.79 -2.91 3.64
N GLN A 60 11.34 -3.36 4.80
CA GLN A 60 10.22 -4.28 4.93
C GLN A 60 9.26 -3.78 6.01
N LEU A 61 7.99 -3.66 5.62
CA LEU A 61 6.87 -3.34 6.51
C LEU A 61 5.82 -4.44 6.41
N ASP A 62 5.61 -5.17 7.49
CA ASP A 62 4.52 -6.15 7.62
C ASP A 62 3.56 -5.71 8.72
N VAL A 63 2.36 -5.33 8.31
CA VAL A 63 1.24 -4.99 9.22
C VAL A 63 0.01 -5.82 8.86
N SER A 64 0.25 -7.05 8.39
CA SER A 64 -0.81 -7.99 8.03
C SER A 64 -1.65 -8.42 9.24
N CYS A 65 -2.89 -8.86 9.00
CA CYS A 65 -3.82 -9.27 10.05
C CYS A 65 -4.02 -8.17 11.12
N ASN A 66 -4.36 -6.96 10.67
CA ASN A 66 -4.73 -5.83 11.52
C ASN A 66 -6.13 -5.32 11.11
N GLU A 67 -6.55 -4.18 11.65
CA GLU A 67 -7.85 -3.56 11.38
C GLU A 67 -7.69 -2.23 10.62
N LEU A 68 -6.61 -2.10 9.82
CA LEU A 68 -6.29 -0.85 9.11
C LEU A 68 -7.38 -0.53 8.08
N GLN A 69 -7.96 0.68 8.19
CA GLN A 69 -8.99 1.15 7.26
C GLN A 69 -8.43 2.02 6.13
N CYS A 70 -7.39 2.79 6.45
CA CYS A 70 -6.70 3.68 5.52
C CYS A 70 -5.19 3.63 5.77
N LEU A 71 -4.42 4.09 4.78
CA LEU A 71 -2.98 4.29 4.89
C LEU A 71 -2.66 5.79 4.83
N PRO A 72 -1.67 6.26 5.61
CA PRO A 72 -1.21 7.65 5.53
C PRO A 72 -0.52 7.91 4.18
N ALA A 73 -0.68 9.11 3.63
CA ALA A 73 0.00 9.55 2.40
C ALA A 73 1.52 9.59 2.59
N GLU A 74 1.95 9.88 3.82
CA GLU A 74 3.34 9.88 4.26
C GLU A 74 4.05 8.53 4.09
N LEU A 75 3.31 7.44 3.87
CA LEU A 75 3.89 6.14 3.51
C LEU A 75 4.70 6.22 2.21
N GLY A 76 4.35 7.12 1.28
CA GLY A 76 5.07 7.36 0.03
C GLY A 76 6.50 7.89 0.22
N GLN A 77 6.82 8.44 1.39
CA GLN A 77 8.15 8.99 1.70
C GLN A 77 9.18 7.91 2.11
N LEU A 78 8.78 6.63 2.17
CA LEU A 78 9.65 5.52 2.54
C LEU A 78 10.52 5.05 1.35
N GLU A 79 11.48 5.87 0.93
CA GLU A 79 12.33 5.63 -0.26
C GLU A 79 13.09 4.29 -0.25
N SER A 80 13.36 3.73 0.93
CA SER A 80 14.02 2.44 1.06
C SER A 80 13.08 1.23 1.02
N LEU A 81 11.76 1.42 1.02
CA LEU A 81 10.79 0.34 1.15
C LEU A 81 10.77 -0.55 -0.09
N ARG A 82 10.85 -1.85 0.11
CA ARG A 82 10.89 -2.88 -0.94
C ARG A 82 9.75 -3.89 -0.79
N ASP A 83 9.43 -4.26 0.44
CA ASP A 83 8.39 -5.24 0.73
C ASP A 83 7.32 -4.62 1.65
N LEU A 84 6.08 -4.55 1.16
CA LEU A 84 4.93 -4.04 1.89
C LEU A 84 3.83 -5.10 1.97
N ASN A 85 3.57 -5.58 3.18
CA ASN A 85 2.53 -6.57 3.47
C ASN A 85 1.40 -5.95 4.30
N LEU A 86 0.24 -5.81 3.67
CA LEU A 86 -1.00 -5.25 4.19
C LEU A 86 -2.13 -6.29 4.18
N ARG A 87 -1.80 -7.56 3.99
CA ARG A 87 -2.77 -8.66 3.88
C ARG A 87 -3.71 -8.71 5.09
N ARG A 88 -4.98 -9.05 4.87
CA ARG A 88 -5.99 -9.20 5.95
C ARG A 88 -6.11 -7.94 6.80
N ASN A 89 -6.44 -6.83 6.16
CA ASN A 89 -6.83 -5.57 6.79
C ASN A 89 -8.25 -5.18 6.32
N GLN A 90 -8.69 -3.95 6.62
CA GLN A 90 -10.00 -3.43 6.22
C GLN A 90 -9.86 -2.27 5.23
N LEU A 91 -8.78 -2.24 4.45
CA LEU A 91 -8.48 -1.14 3.53
C LEU A 91 -9.55 -1.04 2.44
N THR A 92 -10.13 0.14 2.27
CA THR A 92 -11.14 0.42 1.23
C THR A 92 -10.53 1.09 0.00
N THR A 93 -9.50 1.91 0.22
CA THR A 93 -8.74 2.63 -0.79
C THR A 93 -7.25 2.43 -0.59
N LEU A 94 -6.50 2.72 -1.65
CA LEU A 94 -5.05 2.72 -1.64
C LEU A 94 -4.56 4.14 -2.00
N PRO A 95 -3.66 4.75 -1.22
CA PRO A 95 -3.10 6.07 -1.53
C PRO A 95 -2.27 6.03 -2.81
N GLU A 96 -2.30 7.13 -3.57
CA GLU A 96 -1.55 7.25 -4.83
C GLU A 96 -0.05 7.35 -4.58
N GLU A 97 0.35 7.86 -3.42
CA GLU A 97 1.72 8.10 -2.98
C GLU A 97 2.53 6.80 -2.88
N ILE A 98 1.87 5.64 -2.71
CA ILE A 98 2.54 4.34 -2.79
C ILE A 98 3.15 4.10 -4.17
N SER A 99 2.64 4.73 -5.24
CA SER A 99 3.20 4.58 -6.59
C SER A 99 4.61 5.19 -6.74
N GLU A 100 5.02 6.06 -5.81
CA GLU A 100 6.36 6.63 -5.76
C GLU A 100 7.39 5.69 -5.11
N LEU A 101 6.90 4.68 -4.38
CA LEU A 101 7.77 3.76 -3.66
C LEU A 101 8.45 2.77 -4.62
N PRO A 102 9.75 2.49 -4.44
CA PRO A 102 10.47 1.45 -5.18
C PRO A 102 10.15 0.02 -4.68
N LEU A 103 8.86 -0.28 -4.52
CA LEU A 103 8.38 -1.59 -4.06
C LEU A 103 8.75 -2.70 -5.04
N VAL A 104 9.15 -3.82 -4.48
CA VAL A 104 9.41 -5.11 -5.15
C VAL A 104 8.25 -6.06 -4.88
N ARG A 105 7.67 -6.05 -3.68
CA ARG A 105 6.48 -6.83 -3.36
C ARG A 105 5.44 -5.99 -2.64
N LEU A 106 4.20 -6.12 -3.11
CA LEU A 106 3.01 -5.53 -2.51
C LEU A 106 1.96 -6.61 -2.33
N ASP A 107 1.60 -6.89 -1.08
CA ASP A 107 0.48 -7.76 -0.74
C ASP A 107 -0.62 -6.94 -0.06
N VAL A 108 -1.74 -6.78 -0.74
CA VAL A 108 -2.96 -6.14 -0.23
C VAL A 108 -4.14 -7.12 -0.27
N SER A 109 -3.86 -8.42 -0.30
CA SER A 109 -4.89 -9.46 -0.35
C SER A 109 -5.78 -9.48 0.90
N CYS A 110 -7.00 -9.98 0.77
CA CYS A 110 -7.99 -10.04 1.85
C CYS A 110 -8.28 -8.66 2.48
N ASN A 111 -8.50 -7.64 1.65
CA ASN A 111 -8.93 -6.30 2.08
C ASN A 111 -10.33 -6.00 1.49
N ARG A 112 -10.76 -4.72 1.53
CA ARG A 112 -12.02 -4.25 0.96
C ARG A 112 -11.78 -3.27 -0.20
N ILE A 113 -10.66 -3.43 -0.90
CA ILE A 113 -10.23 -2.52 -1.96
C ILE A 113 -11.13 -2.74 -3.17
N SER A 114 -11.73 -1.66 -3.66
CA SER A 114 -12.59 -1.68 -4.84
C SER A 114 -11.85 -1.25 -6.10
N HIS A 115 -10.85 -0.37 -5.96
CA HIS A 115 -10.14 0.26 -7.06
C HIS A 115 -8.64 0.30 -6.77
N VAL A 116 -7.82 -0.09 -7.76
CA VAL A 116 -6.38 0.15 -7.75
C VAL A 116 -6.10 1.46 -8.51
N PRO A 117 -5.39 2.43 -7.91
CA PRO A 117 -5.07 3.70 -8.58
C PRO A 117 -4.31 3.49 -9.89
N LEU A 118 -4.66 4.26 -10.92
CA LEU A 118 -4.00 4.17 -12.23
C LEU A 118 -2.50 4.50 -12.14
N CYS A 119 -2.12 5.38 -11.21
CA CYS A 119 -0.74 5.76 -10.92
C CYS A 119 0.13 4.55 -10.52
N TYR A 120 -0.44 3.43 -10.09
CA TYR A 120 0.33 2.22 -9.73
C TYR A 120 1.01 1.57 -10.94
N ARG A 121 0.65 1.98 -12.17
CA ARG A 121 1.42 1.69 -13.39
C ARG A 121 2.89 2.14 -13.30
N HIS A 122 3.20 3.12 -12.44
CA HIS A 122 4.55 3.66 -12.27
C HIS A 122 5.44 2.82 -11.34
N LEU A 123 4.90 1.79 -10.67
CA LEU A 123 5.64 0.85 -9.83
C LEU A 123 6.53 -0.09 -10.67
N ARG A 124 7.57 0.46 -11.31
CA ARG A 124 8.44 -0.24 -12.27
C ARG A 124 9.28 -1.35 -11.63
N HIS A 125 9.62 -1.21 -10.36
CA HIS A 125 10.42 -2.17 -9.60
C HIS A 125 9.62 -3.36 -9.05
N LEU A 126 8.28 -3.27 -9.09
CA LEU A 126 7.40 -4.27 -8.49
C LEU A 126 7.56 -5.60 -9.22
N GLN A 127 7.84 -6.68 -8.53
CA GLN A 127 7.93 -8.03 -9.09
C GLN A 127 6.65 -8.81 -8.79
N THR A 128 6.11 -8.63 -7.59
CA THR A 128 4.93 -9.36 -7.10
C THR A 128 3.89 -8.38 -6.59
N VAL A 129 2.65 -8.55 -7.07
CA VAL A 129 1.48 -7.84 -6.57
C VAL A 129 0.38 -8.84 -6.29
N LEU A 130 -0.11 -8.87 -5.05
CA LEU A 130 -1.18 -9.76 -4.62
C LEU A 130 -2.39 -8.92 -4.24
N LEU A 131 -3.47 -9.13 -4.98
CA LEU A 131 -4.73 -8.38 -4.87
C LEU A 131 -5.91 -9.28 -4.50
N ASP A 132 -5.65 -10.57 -4.27
CA ASP A 132 -6.68 -11.60 -4.11
C ASP A 132 -7.63 -11.31 -2.95
N ASN A 133 -8.86 -11.81 -3.03
CA ASN A 133 -9.88 -11.63 -1.99
C ASN A 133 -10.17 -10.15 -1.65
N ASN A 134 -10.26 -9.31 -2.68
CA ASN A 134 -10.78 -7.94 -2.60
C ASN A 134 -12.01 -7.81 -3.52
N PRO A 135 -13.00 -6.96 -3.19
CA PRO A 135 -14.15 -6.66 -4.04
C PRO A 135 -13.78 -5.72 -5.20
N LEU A 136 -12.73 -6.07 -5.96
CA LEU A 136 -12.17 -5.22 -7.01
C LEU A 136 -13.13 -5.09 -8.18
N GLN A 137 -13.46 -3.84 -8.49
CA GLN A 137 -14.18 -3.45 -9.69
C GLN A 137 -13.19 -3.06 -10.79
N MET A 138 -12.11 -2.34 -10.44
CA MET A 138 -11.06 -1.94 -11.38
C MET A 138 -9.65 -2.12 -10.77
N PRO A 139 -8.78 -2.97 -11.34
CA PRO A 139 -9.04 -3.93 -12.41
C PRO A 139 -10.02 -5.05 -11.99
N PRO A 140 -10.82 -5.61 -12.90
CA PRO A 140 -11.67 -6.77 -12.62
C PRO A 140 -10.89 -7.96 -12.03
N ALA A 141 -11.54 -8.74 -11.19
CA ALA A 141 -10.92 -9.90 -10.53
C ALA A 141 -10.29 -10.90 -11.52
N GLN A 142 -10.88 -11.07 -12.72
CA GLN A 142 -10.34 -11.95 -13.77
C GLN A 142 -9.01 -11.44 -14.36
N ILE A 143 -8.72 -10.14 -14.27
CA ILE A 143 -7.43 -9.57 -14.66
C ILE A 143 -6.43 -9.75 -13.52
N CYS A 144 -6.87 -9.53 -12.29
CA CYS A 144 -6.05 -9.69 -11.10
C CYS A 144 -5.49 -11.10 -10.97
N SER A 145 -6.31 -12.12 -11.22
CA SER A 145 -5.91 -13.54 -11.14
C SER A 145 -4.87 -13.96 -12.19
N LYS A 146 -4.73 -13.19 -13.28
CA LYS A 146 -3.68 -13.42 -14.30
C LYS A 146 -2.33 -12.80 -13.94
N GLY A 147 -2.24 -12.16 -12.78
CA GLY A 147 -1.00 -11.65 -12.20
C GLY A 147 -0.56 -10.28 -12.73
N LYS A 148 0.63 -9.86 -12.27
CA LYS A 148 1.18 -8.49 -12.41
C LYS A 148 1.10 -7.95 -13.85
N TYR A 149 1.54 -8.72 -14.84
CA TYR A 149 1.61 -8.25 -16.23
C TYR A 149 0.25 -7.77 -16.73
N HIS A 150 -0.81 -8.54 -16.47
CA HIS A 150 -2.17 -8.22 -16.91
C HIS A 150 -2.74 -7.02 -16.15
N ILE A 151 -2.48 -6.93 -14.84
CA ILE A 151 -2.85 -5.78 -14.02
C ILE A 151 -2.22 -4.50 -14.58
N PHE A 152 -0.91 -4.49 -14.82
CA PHE A 152 -0.21 -3.32 -15.34
C PHE A 152 -0.64 -2.99 -16.77
N LYS A 153 -0.89 -3.99 -17.62
CA LYS A 153 -1.43 -3.78 -18.96
C LYS A 153 -2.79 -3.10 -18.91
N TYR A 154 -3.68 -3.54 -18.01
CA TYR A 154 -4.98 -2.90 -17.79
C TYR A 154 -4.83 -1.45 -17.31
N LEU A 155 -4.03 -1.21 -16.27
CA LEU A 155 -3.82 0.14 -15.73
C LEU A 155 -3.24 1.10 -16.78
N ASN A 156 -2.30 0.63 -17.61
CA ASN A 156 -1.77 1.44 -18.71
C ASN A 156 -2.84 1.74 -19.78
N MET A 157 -3.62 0.73 -20.17
CA MET A 157 -4.67 0.89 -21.18
C MET A 157 -5.76 1.86 -20.70
N GLU A 158 -6.18 1.74 -19.44
CA GLU A 158 -7.22 2.58 -18.85
C GLU A 158 -6.76 4.03 -18.67
N ALA A 159 -5.49 4.24 -18.29
CA ALA A 159 -4.89 5.57 -18.25
C ALA A 159 -4.84 6.24 -19.65
N CYS A 160 -4.56 5.48 -20.71
CA CYS A 160 -4.58 6.01 -22.07
C CYS A 160 -5.98 6.43 -22.53
N LYS A 161 -7.02 5.63 -22.22
CA LYS A 161 -8.41 5.98 -22.55
C LYS A 161 -8.84 7.27 -21.87
N ARG A 162 -8.57 7.41 -20.56
CA ARG A 162 -8.96 8.60 -19.79
C ARG A 162 -8.33 9.88 -20.34
N ASN A 163 -7.05 9.83 -20.71
CA ASN A 163 -6.38 10.97 -21.33
C ASN A 163 -6.97 11.33 -22.70
N GLN A 164 -7.38 10.32 -23.48
CA GLN A 164 -8.02 10.55 -24.78
C GLN A 164 -9.42 11.15 -24.63
N GLU A 165 -10.23 10.66 -23.68
CA GLU A 165 -11.56 11.22 -23.38
C GLU A 165 -11.48 12.66 -22.85
N GLU A 166 -10.49 12.96 -22.01
CA GLU A 166 -10.23 14.33 -21.54
C GLU A 166 -9.82 15.25 -22.71
N LEU A 167 -8.93 14.79 -23.59
CA LEU A 167 -8.54 15.53 -24.80
C LEU A 167 -9.73 15.77 -25.73
N GLU A 168 -10.57 14.75 -25.96
CA GLU A 168 -11.78 14.86 -26.77
C GLU A 168 -12.80 15.82 -26.14
N ARG A 169 -12.93 15.86 -24.81
CA ARG A 169 -13.77 16.85 -24.10
C ARG A 169 -13.25 18.27 -24.28
N HIS A 170 -11.94 18.48 -24.22
CA HIS A 170 -11.34 19.80 -24.45
C HIS A 170 -11.45 20.27 -25.91
N LEU A 171 -11.51 19.34 -26.86
CA LEU A 171 -11.67 19.63 -28.29
C LEU A 171 -13.13 19.78 -28.74
N ARG A 172 -14.12 19.46 -27.90
CA ARG A 172 -15.52 19.73 -28.22
C ARG A 172 -15.72 21.25 -28.26
N PRO A 173 -16.02 21.85 -29.43
CA PRO A 173 -16.37 23.25 -29.47
C PRO A 173 -17.63 23.43 -28.62
N THR A 174 -17.61 24.40 -27.70
CA THR A 174 -18.82 24.92 -27.07
C THR A 174 -19.71 25.45 -28.19
N GLY A 175 -20.60 24.60 -28.68
CA GLY A 175 -21.52 24.93 -29.76
C GLY A 175 -22.43 26.07 -29.35
N PHE A 176 -22.33 27.17 -30.09
CA PHE A 176 -23.36 28.16 -30.39
C PHE A 176 -24.49 28.34 -29.35
N ASN A 177 -24.34 29.36 -28.50
CA ASN A 177 -25.50 30.09 -28.02
C ASN A 177 -26.10 30.85 -29.22
N SER A 178 -27.22 30.36 -29.75
CA SER A 178 -28.19 31.18 -30.51
C SER A 178 -29.20 31.78 -29.56
#